data_AF-A0A7S0YHF5-F1
#
_entry.id   AF-A0A7S0YHF5-F1
#
_cell.length_a   1.000
_cell.length_b   1.000
_cell.length_c   1.000
_cell.angle_alpha   90.00
_cell.angle_beta   90.00
_cell.angle_gamma   90.00
#
_symmetry.space_group_name_H-M   'P 1'
#
loop_
_entity.id
_entity.type
_entity.pdbx_description
1 polymer ?
#
loop_
_entity_poly.entity_id
_entity_poly.type
_entity_poly.pdbx_seq_one_letter_code
_entity_poly.pdbx_strand_id
1 'polypeptide(L)'
;TLEEPQHDIVHLMTYMRQRASNSSVFLFEFFRDFDPYRRGYISETDFFRGIDSVRCFGDMSLPEKYLLLRTFAERRPNKFKHLVFNYAAFCEILQPCNQPTDTRVQMIPQYQRLRQVLYSFNPEMSLDSPFAIQPLTGEGETRITDLMGKLHHKTVSTRVSARELLGDYDPHLNGGTVGWMKKTMKTTQFMCNVPGCISYSQYMRGMVRLAGNMGITNDGLDLIY
;
A
#
# COMPACT_ATOMS: atom_id res chain seq x y z
N THR A 1 -10.33 17.96 19.12
CA THR A 1 -10.01 18.00 17.67
C THR A 1 -8.50 17.88 17.56
N LEU A 2 -7.99 16.75 17.07
CA LEU A 2 -6.55 16.60 16.81
C LEU A 2 -6.19 17.44 15.58
N GLU A 3 -4.99 18.02 15.56
CA GLU A 3 -4.49 18.80 14.42
C GLU A 3 -4.50 17.93 13.13
N GLU A 4 -4.85 18.51 11.98
CA GLU A 4 -4.89 17.84 10.66
C GLU A 4 -3.69 16.91 10.38
N PRO A 5 -2.41 17.32 10.55
CA PRO A 5 -1.26 16.46 10.26
C PRO A 5 -1.13 15.22 11.16
N GLN A 6 -1.79 15.20 12.33
CA GLN A 6 -1.79 14.05 13.23
C GLN A 6 -2.80 12.98 12.80
N HIS A 7 -3.85 13.35 12.07
CA HIS A 7 -4.76 12.37 11.47
C HIS A 7 -4.07 11.65 10.32
N ASP A 8 -3.31 12.37 9.49
CA ASP A 8 -2.65 11.85 8.29
C ASP A 8 -1.73 10.67 8.61
N ILE A 9 -0.92 10.80 9.67
CA ILE A 9 -0.02 9.73 10.10
C ILE A 9 -0.77 8.51 10.65
N VAL A 10 -1.88 8.71 11.35
CA VAL A 10 -2.70 7.60 11.88
C VAL A 10 -3.34 6.82 10.74
N HIS A 11 -3.88 7.51 9.73
CA HIS A 11 -4.44 6.88 8.53
C HIS A 11 -3.36 6.10 7.77
N LEU A 12 -2.21 6.72 7.50
CA LEU A 12 -1.09 6.08 6.82
C LEU A 12 -0.62 4.82 7.57
N MET A 13 -0.40 4.91 8.89
CA MET A 13 0.02 3.76 9.69
C MET A 13 -1.05 2.66 9.78
N THR A 14 -2.33 3.02 9.77
CA THR A 14 -3.44 2.03 9.74
C THR A 14 -3.42 1.26 8.43
N TYR A 15 -3.30 1.97 7.31
CA TYR A 15 -3.17 1.39 5.97
C TYR A 15 -1.94 0.48 5.87
N MET A 16 -0.79 0.95 6.36
CA MET A 16 0.44 0.17 6.37
C MET A 16 0.29 -1.13 7.18
N ARG A 17 -0.33 -1.05 8.36
CA ARG A 17 -0.59 -2.23 9.22
C ARG A 17 -1.45 -3.26 8.49
N GLN A 18 -2.51 -2.81 7.81
CA GLN A 18 -3.39 -3.69 7.04
C GLN A 18 -2.64 -4.37 5.89
N ARG A 19 -1.87 -3.63 5.09
CA ARG A 19 -1.08 -4.22 3.98
C ARG A 19 0.00 -5.18 4.44
N ALA A 20 0.70 -4.85 5.51
CA ALA A 20 1.73 -5.71 6.07
C ALA A 20 1.12 -7.03 6.59
N SER A 21 -0.04 -6.95 7.26
CA SER A 21 -0.81 -8.13 7.70
C SER A 21 -1.25 -9.00 6.52
N ASN A 22 -1.88 -8.40 5.51
CA ASN A 22 -2.36 -9.10 4.31
C ASN A 22 -1.22 -9.76 3.51
N SER A 23 -0.02 -9.17 3.56
CA SER A 23 1.16 -9.68 2.84
C SER A 23 2.04 -10.59 3.70
N SER A 24 1.67 -10.83 4.98
CA SER A 24 2.48 -11.57 5.95
C SER A 24 3.93 -11.06 6.05
N VAL A 25 4.09 -9.74 5.98
CA VAL A 25 5.39 -9.05 6.02
C VAL A 25 5.68 -8.59 7.44
N PHE A 26 6.90 -8.82 7.91
CA PHE A 26 7.42 -8.28 9.17
C PHE A 26 8.43 -7.17 8.89
N LEU A 27 8.03 -5.90 9.04
CA LEU A 27 8.88 -4.76 8.66
C LEU A 27 10.21 -4.74 9.41
N PHE A 28 10.23 -5.22 10.66
CA PHE A 28 11.43 -5.21 11.50
C PHE A 28 12.61 -5.93 10.84
N GLU A 29 12.36 -7.03 10.11
CA GLU A 29 13.40 -7.81 9.42
C GLU A 29 14.04 -7.02 8.28
N PHE A 30 13.27 -6.20 7.56
CA PHE A 30 13.77 -5.40 6.43
C PHE A 30 14.69 -4.28 6.89
N PHE A 31 14.43 -3.68 8.05
CA PHE A 31 15.29 -2.63 8.60
C PHE A 31 16.52 -3.18 9.31
N ARG A 32 16.50 -4.45 9.74
CA ARG A 32 17.61 -5.07 10.47
C ARG A 32 18.91 -5.09 9.68
N ASP A 33 18.83 -5.26 8.36
CA ASP A 33 20.01 -5.28 7.48
C ASP A 33 20.71 -3.91 7.41
N PHE A 34 19.99 -2.83 7.72
CA PHE A 34 20.51 -1.47 7.74
C PHE A 34 20.99 -1.02 9.14
N ASP A 35 20.76 -1.82 10.18
CA ASP A 35 21.23 -1.57 11.54
C ASP A 35 22.01 -2.77 12.11
N PRO A 36 23.28 -2.96 11.67
CA PRO A 36 24.09 -4.10 12.09
C PRO A 36 24.36 -4.13 13.60
N TYR A 37 24.25 -2.98 14.28
CA TYR A 37 24.47 -2.86 15.72
C TYR A 37 23.18 -2.94 16.54
N ARG A 38 22.02 -3.16 15.90
CA ARG A 38 20.71 -3.31 16.54
C ARG A 38 20.39 -2.21 17.55
N ARG A 39 20.68 -0.96 17.17
CA ARG A 39 20.42 0.22 18.00
C ARG A 39 18.97 0.69 17.91
N GLY A 40 18.23 0.27 16.89
CA GLY A 40 16.88 0.72 16.58
C GLY A 40 16.82 1.99 15.73
N TYR A 41 17.95 2.42 15.16
CA TYR A 41 18.04 3.67 14.40
C TYR A 41 18.81 3.48 13.10
N ILE A 42 18.30 4.09 12.03
CA ILE A 42 18.90 4.07 10.69
C ILE A 42 18.97 5.47 10.10
N SER A 43 19.72 5.61 9.00
CA SER A 43 19.77 6.87 8.26
C SER A 43 18.48 7.12 7.47
N GLU A 44 18.24 8.37 7.08
CA GLU A 44 17.13 8.73 6.18
C GLU A 44 17.19 7.94 4.86
N THR A 45 18.37 7.84 4.25
CA THR A 45 18.57 7.08 3.01
C THR A 45 18.29 5.59 3.19
N ASP A 46 18.68 5.02 4.32
CA ASP A 46 18.43 3.61 4.60
C ASP A 46 16.96 3.34 4.93
N PHE A 47 16.27 4.29 5.55
CA PHE A 47 14.82 4.22 5.74
C PHE A 47 14.09 4.14 4.40
N PHE A 48 14.37 5.04 3.46
CA PHE A 48 13.75 5.01 2.13
C PHE A 48 14.03 3.67 1.42
N ARG A 49 15.30 3.22 1.42
CA ARG A 49 15.67 1.93 0.82
C ARG A 49 14.98 0.74 1.50
N GLY A 50 14.84 0.79 2.83
CA GLY A 50 14.12 -0.22 3.61
C GLY A 50 12.66 -0.31 3.20
N ILE A 51 11.95 0.82 3.14
CA ILE A 51 10.54 0.85 2.68
C ILE A 51 10.42 0.39 1.22
N ASP A 52 11.28 0.86 0.33
CA ASP A 52 11.25 0.49 -1.10
C ASP A 52 11.52 -0.99 -1.34
N SER A 53 12.28 -1.64 -0.44
CA SER A 53 12.53 -3.08 -0.50
C SER A 53 11.33 -3.93 -0.10
N VAL A 54 10.36 -3.34 0.61
CA VAL A 54 9.12 -4.02 1.01
C VAL A 54 8.13 -3.97 -0.15
N ARG A 55 7.91 -5.12 -0.79
CA ARG A 55 7.05 -5.21 -1.99
C ARG A 55 5.65 -4.63 -1.83
N CYS A 56 5.04 -4.73 -0.64
CA CYS A 56 3.69 -4.23 -0.40
C CYS A 56 3.61 -2.72 -0.13
N PHE A 57 4.73 -2.00 -0.18
CA PHE A 57 4.80 -0.53 -0.06
C PHE A 57 5.50 0.15 -1.25
N GLY A 58 5.72 -0.56 -2.36
CA GLY A 58 6.42 -0.02 -3.52
C GLY A 58 5.71 1.16 -4.21
N ASP A 59 4.40 1.29 -4.00
CA ASP A 59 3.53 2.36 -4.47
C ASP A 59 3.39 3.53 -3.46
N MET A 60 4.04 3.45 -2.29
CA MET A 60 4.00 4.54 -1.32
C MET A 60 4.66 5.79 -1.89
N SER A 61 3.94 6.91 -1.83
CA SER A 61 4.39 8.18 -2.36
C SER A 61 5.52 8.78 -1.51
N LEU A 62 6.33 9.65 -2.13
CA LEU A 62 7.43 10.32 -1.44
C LEU A 62 6.96 11.19 -0.25
N PRO A 63 5.84 11.95 -0.34
CA PRO A 63 5.31 12.70 0.80
C PRO A 63 4.95 11.82 2.00
N GLU A 64 4.37 10.64 1.79
CA GLU A 64 4.03 9.70 2.87
C GLU A 64 5.28 9.16 3.57
N LYS A 65 6.32 8.83 2.80
CA LYS A 65 7.61 8.43 3.37
C LYS A 65 8.23 9.56 4.19
N TYR A 66 8.14 10.80 3.71
CA TYR A 66 8.59 11.97 4.49
C TYR A 66 7.75 12.22 5.75
N LEU A 67 6.44 11.96 5.71
CA LEU A 67 5.58 12.05 6.88
C LEU A 67 6.04 11.06 7.96
N LEU A 68 6.24 9.80 7.59
CA LEU A 68 6.81 8.77 8.48
C LEU A 68 8.18 9.21 9.04
N LEU A 69 9.09 9.64 8.15
CA LEU A 69 10.42 10.08 8.53
C LEU A 69 10.36 11.18 9.60
N ARG A 70 9.52 12.19 9.39
CA ARG A 70 9.35 13.31 10.34
C ARG A 70 8.73 12.87 11.67
N THR A 71 7.75 11.98 11.65
CA THR A 71 7.09 11.47 12.86
C THR A 71 8.05 10.69 13.75
N PHE A 72 8.93 9.88 13.16
CA PHE A 72 9.85 8.99 13.87
C PHE A 72 11.31 9.49 13.89
N ALA A 73 11.53 10.74 13.47
CA ALA A 73 12.83 11.38 13.54
C ALA A 73 13.17 11.79 14.98
N GLU A 74 14.36 11.40 15.44
CA GLU A 74 14.87 11.79 16.75
C GLU A 74 16.28 12.37 16.66
N ARG A 75 16.53 13.39 17.49
CA ARG A 75 17.87 13.99 17.59
C ARG A 75 18.81 13.04 18.31
N ARG A 76 19.96 12.78 17.69
CA ARG A 76 20.98 11.87 18.24
C ARG A 76 22.27 12.61 18.61
N PRO A 77 23.09 12.05 19.52
CA PRO A 77 24.42 12.59 19.83
C PRO A 77 25.30 12.71 18.57
N ASN A 78 26.28 13.61 18.59
CA ASN A 78 27.08 13.97 17.40
C ASN A 78 27.65 12.77 16.61
N LYS A 79 28.11 11.72 17.30
CA LYS A 79 28.65 10.50 16.66
C LYS A 79 27.60 9.73 15.82
N PHE A 80 26.31 9.90 16.14
CA PHE A 80 25.18 9.21 15.51
C PHE A 80 24.18 10.18 14.88
N LYS A 81 24.58 11.43 14.59
CA LYS A 81 23.70 12.48 14.07
C LYS A 81 22.98 12.12 12.75
N HIS A 82 23.52 11.16 12.00
CA HIS A 82 22.97 10.69 10.73
C HIS A 82 21.92 9.59 10.91
N LEU A 83 21.86 8.92 12.08
CA LEU A 83 20.92 7.84 12.37
C LEU A 83 19.62 8.40 12.96
N VAL A 84 18.88 9.15 12.15
CA VAL A 84 17.77 9.99 12.61
C VAL A 84 16.46 9.22 12.79
N PHE A 85 16.25 8.13 12.07
CA PHE A 85 14.94 7.45 12.04
C PHE A 85 14.88 6.29 13.04
N ASN A 86 13.98 6.36 14.02
CA ASN A 86 13.75 5.32 15.01
C ASN A 86 12.84 4.20 14.46
N TYR A 87 13.42 3.32 13.63
CA TYR A 87 12.66 2.23 13.02
C TYR A 87 12.14 1.22 14.04
N ALA A 88 12.80 1.07 15.20
CA ALA A 88 12.35 0.16 16.25
C ALA A 88 11.02 0.62 16.85
N ALA A 89 10.89 1.92 17.16
CA ALA A 89 9.64 2.51 17.60
C ALA A 89 8.55 2.41 16.52
N PHE A 90 8.92 2.74 15.28
CA PHE A 90 8.00 2.64 14.14
C PHE A 90 7.42 1.22 13.99
N CYS A 91 8.28 0.19 13.97
CA CYS A 91 7.86 -1.20 13.84
C CYS A 91 7.03 -1.66 15.04
N GLU A 92 7.41 -1.30 16.27
CA GLU A 92 6.68 -1.68 17.48
C GLU A 92 5.26 -1.10 17.53
N ILE A 93 5.07 0.14 17.05
CA ILE A 93 3.75 0.77 16.97
C ILE A 93 2.91 0.17 15.84
N LEU A 94 3.54 -0.10 14.69
CA LEU A 94 2.85 -0.60 13.50
C LEU A 94 2.44 -2.08 13.64
N GLN A 95 3.39 -2.93 14.01
CA GLN A 95 3.26 -4.39 14.15
C GLN A 95 3.90 -4.85 15.48
N PRO A 96 3.22 -4.64 16.61
CA PRO A 96 3.70 -5.09 17.90
C PRO A 96 3.86 -6.60 17.86
N CYS A 97 5.08 -7.07 18.07
CA CYS A 97 5.36 -8.50 18.09
C CYS A 97 5.10 -9.04 19.50
N ASN A 98 4.28 -10.09 19.63
CA ASN A 98 4.05 -10.79 20.90
C ASN A 98 5.29 -11.58 21.39
N GLN A 99 6.34 -11.62 20.59
CA GLN A 99 7.65 -12.11 21.03
C GLN A 99 8.33 -11.04 21.88
N PRO A 100 9.12 -11.41 22.90
CA PRO A 100 9.99 -10.49 23.62
C PRO A 100 11.14 -10.05 22.70
N THR A 101 10.80 -9.32 21.64
CA THR A 101 11.75 -8.67 20.76
C THR A 101 12.34 -7.53 21.56
N ASP A 102 13.62 -7.71 21.93
CA ASP A 102 14.51 -6.75 22.60
C ASP A 102 13.77 -5.56 23.24
N THR A 103 13.35 -5.73 24.50
CA THR A 103 12.54 -4.85 25.37
C THR A 103 13.09 -3.42 25.57
N ARG A 104 14.00 -2.98 24.72
CA ARG A 104 14.79 -1.75 24.77
C ARG A 104 14.17 -0.59 24.00
N VAL A 105 13.04 -0.80 23.30
CA VAL A 105 12.39 0.30 22.59
C VAL A 105 11.78 1.26 23.61
N GLN A 106 12.50 2.36 23.88
CA GLN A 106 12.02 3.40 24.77
C GLN A 106 10.90 4.18 24.07
N MET A 107 9.66 3.94 24.50
CA MET A 107 8.50 4.68 24.03
C MET A 107 8.43 6.05 24.70
N ILE A 108 8.91 7.07 24.00
CA ILE A 108 8.72 8.46 24.40
C ILE A 108 7.21 8.84 24.39
N PRO A 109 6.78 9.86 25.15
CA PRO A 109 5.35 10.18 25.31
C PRO A 109 4.59 10.43 24.01
N GLN A 110 5.25 10.93 22.96
CA GLN A 110 4.64 11.12 21.64
C GLN A 110 4.25 9.79 20.97
N TYR A 111 5.11 8.77 21.08
CA TYR A 111 4.84 7.44 20.51
C TYR A 111 3.78 6.69 21.30
N GLN A 112 3.75 6.86 22.62
CA GLN A 112 2.69 6.29 23.46
C GLN A 112 1.32 6.84 23.03
N ARG A 113 1.21 8.15 22.81
CA ARG A 113 -0.02 8.79 22.31
C ARG A 113 -0.38 8.29 20.92
N LEU A 114 0.57 8.29 19.98
CA LEU A 114 0.33 7.79 18.62
C LEU A 114 -0.15 6.32 18.64
N ARG A 115 0.49 5.47 19.43
CA ARG A 115 0.10 4.06 19.62
C ARG A 115 -1.33 3.93 20.15
N GLN A 116 -1.68 4.69 21.18
CA GLN A 116 -3.03 4.70 21.75
C GLN A 116 -4.07 5.10 20.71
N VAL A 117 -3.83 6.20 19.98
CA VAL A 117 -4.73 6.68 18.93
C VAL A 117 -4.90 5.60 17.86
N LEU A 118 -3.79 5.02 17.38
CA LEU A 118 -3.78 4.00 16.33
C LEU A 118 -4.47 2.67 16.73
N TYR A 119 -4.56 2.35 18.03
CA TYR A 119 -5.37 1.21 18.50
C TYR A 119 -6.83 1.54 18.73
N SER A 120 -7.13 2.77 19.13
CA SER A 120 -8.52 3.25 19.26
C SER A 120 -9.16 3.54 17.91
N PHE A 121 -8.35 3.65 16.85
CA PHE A 121 -8.80 3.96 15.50
C PHE A 121 -9.48 2.72 14.86
N ASN A 122 -10.77 2.83 14.54
CA ASN A 122 -11.56 1.75 13.94
C ASN A 122 -11.29 1.67 12.41
N PRO A 123 -10.75 0.55 11.89
CA PRO A 123 -10.43 0.39 10.48
C PRO A 123 -11.65 0.30 9.54
N GLU A 124 -12.88 0.12 10.04
CA GLU A 124 -14.08 0.20 9.17
C GLU A 124 -14.23 1.60 8.53
N MET A 125 -13.61 2.64 9.10
CA MET A 125 -13.46 3.96 8.47
C MET A 125 -12.31 4.05 7.44
N SER A 126 -11.53 2.98 7.24
CA SER A 126 -10.31 2.99 6.40
C SER A 126 -10.55 2.62 4.94
N LEU A 127 -11.74 2.13 4.56
CA LEU A 127 -12.10 2.03 3.14
C LEU A 127 -12.15 3.43 2.49
N ASP A 128 -12.45 4.46 3.30
CA ASP A 128 -12.45 5.87 2.95
C ASP A 128 -11.24 6.61 3.53
N SER A 129 -10.08 5.96 3.65
CA SER A 129 -8.86 6.71 4.02
C SER A 129 -8.59 7.77 2.94
N PRO A 130 -8.61 9.08 3.27
CA PRO A 130 -8.35 10.15 2.30
C PRO A 130 -6.92 10.12 1.74
N PHE A 131 -6.08 9.21 2.27
CA PHE A 131 -4.72 8.95 1.80
C PHE A 131 -4.58 7.65 1.00
N ALA A 132 -5.53 6.70 1.10
CA ALA A 132 -5.56 5.51 0.25
C ALA A 132 -6.11 5.81 -1.15
N ILE A 133 -6.87 6.91 -1.27
CA ILE A 133 -7.30 7.51 -2.52
C ILE A 133 -6.73 8.92 -2.50
N GLN A 134 -5.52 9.13 -3.02
CA GLN A 134 -5.08 10.51 -3.25
C GLN A 134 -6.13 11.16 -4.16
N PRO A 135 -6.74 12.30 -3.77
CA PRO A 135 -7.65 12.98 -4.66
C PRO A 135 -6.88 13.31 -5.93
N LEU A 136 -7.43 12.91 -7.07
CA LEU A 136 -6.83 13.20 -8.36
C LEU A 136 -6.62 14.71 -8.46
N THR A 137 -5.50 15.14 -9.04
CA THR A 137 -5.34 16.54 -9.42
C THR A 137 -6.47 16.91 -10.40
N GLY A 138 -6.85 18.19 -10.54
CA GLY A 138 -7.88 18.58 -11.52
C GLY A 138 -7.55 18.12 -12.96
N GLU A 139 -6.26 18.00 -13.28
CA GLU A 139 -5.80 17.37 -14.52
C GLU A 139 -6.04 15.85 -14.54
N GLY A 140 -5.77 15.16 -13.43
CA GLY A 140 -6.08 13.74 -13.23
C GLY A 140 -7.58 13.43 -13.33
N GLU A 141 -8.44 14.28 -12.76
CA GLU A 141 -9.90 14.15 -12.85
C GLU A 141 -10.40 14.31 -14.29
N THR A 142 -9.83 15.27 -15.02
CA THR A 142 -10.15 15.47 -16.44
C THR A 142 -9.70 14.26 -17.27
N ARG A 143 -8.50 13.75 -16.99
CA ARG A 143 -7.91 12.60 -17.69
C ARG A 143 -8.70 11.32 -17.42
N ILE A 144 -9.11 11.04 -16.18
CA ILE A 144 -9.90 9.85 -15.86
C ILE A 144 -11.30 9.95 -16.49
N THR A 145 -11.90 11.14 -16.51
CA THR A 145 -13.22 11.35 -17.12
C THR A 145 -13.18 11.11 -18.63
N ASP A 146 -12.18 11.65 -19.34
CA ASP A 146 -11.96 11.39 -20.77
C ASP A 146 -11.75 9.90 -21.05
N LEU A 147 -10.95 9.25 -20.20
CA LEU A 147 -10.59 7.84 -20.36
C LEU A 147 -11.79 6.92 -20.09
N MET A 148 -12.59 7.20 -19.06
CA MET A 148 -13.86 6.51 -18.82
C MET A 148 -14.85 6.71 -19.98
N GLY A 149 -14.94 7.93 -20.53
CA GLY A 149 -15.76 8.22 -21.71
C GLY A 149 -15.35 7.39 -22.93
N LYS A 150 -14.04 7.31 -23.19
CA LYS A 150 -13.47 6.48 -24.26
C LYS A 150 -13.76 4.99 -24.08
N LEU A 151 -13.56 4.47 -22.87
CA LEU A 151 -13.85 3.06 -22.56
C LEU A 151 -15.34 2.75 -22.67
N HIS A 152 -16.21 3.64 -22.19
CA HIS A 152 -17.65 3.49 -22.30
C HIS A 152 -18.09 3.48 -23.77
N HIS A 153 -17.64 4.46 -24.56
CA HIS A 153 -17.92 4.50 -25.99
C HIS A 153 -17.45 3.22 -26.70
N LYS A 154 -16.25 2.71 -26.37
CA LYS A 154 -15.75 1.45 -26.91
C LYS A 154 -16.67 0.28 -26.55
N THR A 155 -16.96 0.10 -25.27
CA THR A 155 -17.83 -0.96 -24.72
C THR A 155 -19.18 -1.00 -25.45
N VAL A 156 -19.81 0.17 -25.63
CA VAL A 156 -21.10 0.32 -26.32
C VAL A 156 -20.96 0.07 -27.83
N SER A 157 -19.99 0.70 -28.50
CA SER A 157 -19.82 0.60 -29.96
C SER A 157 -19.42 -0.80 -30.41
N THR A 158 -18.59 -1.51 -29.65
CA THR A 158 -18.22 -2.89 -29.94
C THR A 158 -19.20 -3.91 -29.39
N ARG A 159 -20.22 -3.47 -28.62
CA ARG A 159 -21.17 -4.33 -27.90
C ARG A 159 -20.48 -5.41 -27.06
N VAL A 160 -19.36 -5.04 -26.45
CA VAL A 160 -18.60 -5.95 -25.60
C VAL A 160 -18.95 -5.65 -24.16
N SER A 161 -19.41 -6.65 -23.41
CA SER A 161 -19.63 -6.50 -21.98
C SER A 161 -18.28 -6.45 -21.26
N ALA A 162 -17.95 -5.31 -20.65
CA ALA A 162 -16.77 -5.20 -19.80
C ALA A 162 -16.80 -6.24 -18.66
N ARG A 163 -17.99 -6.57 -18.14
CA ARG A 163 -18.18 -7.62 -17.14
C ARG A 163 -17.82 -9.01 -17.66
N GLU A 164 -18.16 -9.34 -18.90
CA GLU A 164 -17.80 -10.64 -19.50
C GLU A 164 -16.30 -10.70 -19.80
N LEU A 165 -15.73 -9.63 -20.34
CA LEU A 165 -14.30 -9.55 -20.64
C LEU A 165 -13.43 -9.64 -19.39
N LEU A 166 -13.81 -8.93 -18.32
CA LEU A 166 -13.08 -8.93 -17.06
C LEU A 166 -13.42 -10.14 -16.20
N GLY A 167 -14.61 -10.73 -16.38
CA GLY A 167 -15.04 -11.96 -15.70
C GLY A 167 -14.14 -13.14 -15.99
N ASP A 168 -13.57 -13.24 -17.20
CA ASP A 168 -12.54 -14.24 -17.54
C ASP A 168 -11.30 -14.17 -16.63
N TYR A 169 -11.07 -13.02 -16.02
CA TYR A 169 -9.95 -12.76 -15.11
C TYR A 169 -10.34 -12.81 -13.63
N ASP A 170 -11.63 -12.92 -13.30
CA ASP A 170 -12.17 -13.10 -11.94
C ASP A 170 -12.59 -14.58 -11.72
N PRO A 171 -11.85 -15.34 -10.90
CA PRO A 171 -12.15 -16.75 -10.64
C PRO A 171 -13.54 -16.99 -10.03
N HIS A 172 -14.12 -15.98 -9.36
CA HIS A 172 -15.37 -16.09 -8.61
C HIS A 172 -16.60 -15.70 -9.44
N LEU A 173 -16.47 -14.84 -10.46
CA LEU A 173 -17.58 -14.47 -11.34
C LEU A 173 -17.99 -15.60 -12.30
N ASN A 174 -17.06 -16.49 -12.65
CA ASN A 174 -17.28 -17.57 -13.63
C ASN A 174 -17.51 -18.97 -13.00
N GLY A 175 -17.90 -19.03 -11.72
CA GLY A 175 -18.34 -20.26 -11.07
C GLY A 175 -17.33 -21.42 -11.06
N GLY A 176 -16.02 -21.12 -11.08
CA GLY A 176 -14.96 -22.15 -11.05
C GLY A 176 -14.75 -22.94 -12.35
N THR A 177 -15.34 -22.51 -13.47
CA THR A 177 -15.39 -23.30 -14.72
C THR A 177 -14.28 -22.97 -15.73
N VAL A 178 -13.35 -22.08 -15.40
CA VAL A 178 -12.30 -21.67 -16.33
C VAL A 178 -11.14 -22.67 -16.28
N GLY A 179 -11.28 -23.79 -17.01
CA GLY A 179 -10.36 -24.94 -16.99
C GLY A 179 -8.89 -24.63 -17.34
N TRP A 180 -8.60 -23.52 -18.02
CA TRP A 180 -7.22 -23.11 -18.31
C TRP A 180 -6.52 -22.48 -17.09
N MET A 181 -7.27 -21.87 -16.16
CA MET A 181 -6.70 -21.28 -14.93
C MET A 181 -6.23 -22.33 -13.91
N LYS A 182 -6.75 -23.56 -13.95
CA LYS A 182 -6.27 -24.66 -13.10
C LYS A 182 -4.80 -25.05 -13.40
N LYS A 183 -4.28 -24.75 -14.60
CA LYS A 183 -2.86 -25.00 -14.94
C LYS A 183 -1.91 -23.92 -14.41
N THR A 184 -2.35 -22.66 -14.33
CA THR A 184 -1.55 -21.54 -13.78
C THR A 184 -1.56 -21.48 -12.25
N MET A 185 -2.56 -22.08 -11.60
CA MET A 185 -2.65 -22.19 -10.13
C MET A 185 -1.48 -22.92 -9.46
N LYS A 186 -0.71 -23.75 -10.17
CA LYS A 186 0.48 -24.40 -9.59
C LYS A 186 1.67 -23.45 -9.38
N THR A 187 1.66 -22.27 -9.99
CA THR A 187 2.84 -21.38 -10.02
C THR A 187 2.57 -20.00 -9.44
N THR A 188 1.31 -19.56 -9.37
CA THR A 188 0.94 -18.24 -8.82
C THR A 188 -0.10 -18.43 -7.71
N GLN A 189 0.33 -18.29 -6.47
CA GLN A 189 -0.55 -18.31 -5.30
C GLN A 189 -1.36 -17.01 -5.32
N PHE A 190 -2.68 -17.10 -5.49
CA PHE A 190 -3.56 -15.93 -5.50
C PHE A 190 -3.56 -15.27 -4.10
N MET A 191 -3.19 -13.99 -4.04
CA MET A 191 -3.13 -13.20 -2.80
C MET A 191 -4.49 -12.60 -2.37
N CYS A 192 -5.54 -12.74 -3.19
CA CYS A 192 -6.88 -12.24 -2.88
C CYS A 192 -7.92 -13.33 -3.16
N ASN A 193 -8.52 -13.88 -2.10
CA ASN A 193 -9.61 -14.86 -2.16
C ASN A 193 -10.98 -14.18 -1.96
N VAL A 194 -11.07 -12.87 -2.18
CA VAL A 194 -12.30 -12.09 -2.02
C VAL A 194 -13.04 -12.06 -3.36
N PRO A 195 -14.31 -12.50 -3.43
CA PRO A 195 -15.11 -12.42 -4.64
C PRO A 195 -15.22 -10.97 -5.15
N GLY A 196 -15.04 -10.75 -6.46
CA GLY A 196 -15.09 -9.41 -7.05
C GLY A 196 -13.76 -8.65 -7.03
N CYS A 197 -12.69 -9.25 -6.52
CA CYS A 197 -11.34 -8.67 -6.53
C CYS A 197 -10.45 -9.42 -7.53
N ILE A 198 -9.93 -8.72 -8.52
CA ILE A 198 -8.92 -9.23 -9.45
C ILE A 198 -7.54 -8.63 -9.10
N SER A 199 -6.46 -9.40 -9.21
CA SER A 199 -5.12 -8.84 -9.00
C SER A 199 -4.82 -7.76 -10.03
N TYR A 200 -3.92 -6.82 -9.70
CA TYR A 200 -3.44 -5.81 -10.64
C TYR A 200 -3.00 -6.41 -11.99
N SER A 201 -2.30 -7.55 -11.98
CA SER A 201 -1.88 -8.22 -13.21
C SER A 201 -3.05 -8.77 -14.05
N GLN A 202 -4.15 -9.16 -13.40
CA GLN A 202 -5.37 -9.64 -14.04
C GLN A 202 -6.18 -8.46 -14.59
N TYR A 203 -6.31 -7.41 -13.79
CA TYR A 203 -6.88 -6.13 -14.19
C TYR A 203 -6.19 -5.58 -15.44
N MET A 204 -4.86 -5.43 -15.42
CA MET A 204 -4.12 -4.87 -16.55
C MET A 204 -4.30 -5.70 -17.82
N ARG A 205 -4.31 -7.03 -17.71
CA ARG A 205 -4.57 -7.91 -18.86
C ARG A 205 -5.97 -7.75 -19.42
N GLY A 206 -6.97 -7.66 -18.55
CA GLY A 206 -8.36 -7.42 -18.95
C GLY A 206 -8.55 -6.05 -19.58
N MET A 207 -7.96 -5.02 -19.01
CA MET A 207 -8.09 -3.63 -19.47
C MET A 207 -7.33 -3.36 -20.76
N VAL A 208 -6.13 -3.92 -20.96
CA VAL A 208 -5.41 -3.85 -22.24
C VAL A 208 -6.24 -4.53 -23.34
N ARG A 209 -6.89 -5.65 -23.03
CA ARG A 209 -7.76 -6.35 -23.97
C ARG A 209 -9.02 -5.55 -24.30
N LEU A 210 -9.63 -4.90 -23.30
CA LEU A 210 -10.79 -4.04 -23.46
C LEU A 210 -10.47 -2.78 -24.26
N ALA A 211 -9.34 -2.13 -23.96
CA ALA A 211 -8.87 -0.94 -24.64
C ALA A 211 -8.44 -1.23 -26.09
N GLY A 212 -7.85 -2.40 -26.35
CA GLY A 212 -7.39 -2.78 -27.69
C GLY A 212 -6.49 -1.70 -28.31
N ASN A 213 -6.83 -1.23 -29.51
CA ASN A 213 -6.04 -0.23 -30.25
C ASN A 213 -6.35 1.24 -29.88
N MET A 214 -6.93 1.51 -28.71
CA MET A 214 -7.29 2.88 -28.30
C MET A 214 -6.08 3.77 -27.94
N GLY A 215 -4.86 3.21 -27.93
CA GLY A 215 -3.64 3.96 -27.60
C GLY A 215 -3.58 4.45 -26.16
N ILE A 216 -4.35 3.84 -25.25
CA ILE A 216 -4.32 4.15 -23.82
C ILE A 216 -3.01 3.60 -23.24
N THR A 217 -2.25 4.44 -22.55
CA THR A 217 -0.98 4.06 -21.89
C THR A 217 -1.24 3.25 -20.62
N ASN A 218 -0.26 2.47 -20.17
CA ASN A 218 -0.36 1.74 -18.89
C ASN A 218 -0.63 2.69 -17.73
N ASP A 219 0.07 3.82 -17.65
CA ASP A 219 -0.17 4.88 -16.66
C ASP A 219 -1.62 5.41 -16.69
N GLY A 220 -2.27 5.36 -17.87
CA GLY A 220 -3.67 5.75 -18.04
C GLY A 220 -4.64 4.70 -17.51
N LEU A 221 -4.29 3.42 -17.61
CA LEU A 221 -5.06 2.32 -17.04
C LEU A 221 -4.85 2.22 -15.52
N ASP A 222 -3.64 2.53 -15.05
CA ASP A 222 -3.30 2.57 -13.63
C ASP A 222 -4.09 3.64 -12.87
N LEU A 223 -4.50 4.72 -13.54
CA LEU A 223 -5.39 5.73 -12.97
C LEU A 223 -6.80 5.20 -12.64
N ILE A 224 -7.23 4.10 -13.24
CA ILE A 224 -8.57 3.51 -13.02
C ILE A 224 -8.52 2.34 -12.03
N TYR A 225 -7.34 1.72 -11.81
CA TYR A 225 -7.18 0.57 -10.91
C TYR A 225 -7.37 0.97 -9.45
#